data_AF-A0A9W7YP38-F1
#
_entry.id   AF-A0A9W7YP38-F1
#
_cell.length_a   1.000
_cell.length_b   1.000
_cell.length_c   1.000
_cell.angle_alpha   90.00
_cell.angle_beta   90.00
_cell.angle_gamma   90.00
#
_symmetry.space_group_name_H-M   'P 1'
#
loop_
_entity.id
_entity.type
_entity.pdbx_description
1 polymer ?
#
loop_
_entity_poly.entity_id
_entity_poly.type
_entity_poly.pdbx_seq_one_letter_code
_entity_poly.pdbx_strand_id
1 'polypeptide(L)'
;MSVFPQPYIPGASTHVHGGFLDAVRGVIDLVQHHVEHLMSDYPDYMVIFTGHSKGGAEAALGALDLVRRVDGLRDRVRVWTFGQPRVGNEQFAALYNQQLGARTYRVTSYADPVVAMPPRFLFDYCHHNTEVWLMNREGDIYVGRNNTGCNEDPHASSSVDFYDRSIQWHKDYLGLPPLDHATAMFSW
;
A
#
# COMPACT_ATOMS: atom_id res chain seq x y z
N MET A 1 10.58 12.20 8.22
CA MET A 1 10.46 11.45 6.94
C MET A 1 10.20 12.45 5.83
N SER A 2 10.86 12.32 4.67
CA SER A 2 10.66 13.21 3.53
C SER A 2 9.34 12.90 2.82
N VAL A 3 8.49 13.92 2.65
CA VAL A 3 7.25 13.84 1.85
C VAL A 3 7.53 13.96 0.35
N PHE A 4 8.72 14.42 -0.01
CA PHE A 4 9.09 14.70 -1.38
C PHE A 4 9.27 13.41 -2.18
N PRO A 5 8.72 13.35 -3.41
CA PRO A 5 8.95 12.24 -4.31
C PRO A 5 10.43 12.06 -4.62
N GLN A 6 10.88 10.80 -4.63
CA GLN A 6 12.22 10.39 -5.03
C GLN A 6 12.14 9.34 -6.14
N PRO A 7 13.13 9.26 -7.04
CA PRO A 7 13.14 8.23 -8.07
C PRO A 7 13.22 6.83 -7.43
N TYR A 8 12.24 5.97 -7.75
CA TYR A 8 12.26 4.57 -7.36
C TYR A 8 13.42 3.82 -8.05
N ILE A 9 13.55 4.02 -9.36
CA ILE A 9 14.68 3.59 -10.18
C ILE A 9 15.46 4.85 -10.59
N PRO A 10 16.78 4.93 -10.29
CA PRO A 10 17.59 6.07 -10.71
C PRO A 10 17.50 6.32 -12.22
N GLY A 11 17.23 7.57 -12.61
CA GLY A 11 17.10 7.98 -14.01
C GLY A 11 15.76 7.64 -14.68
N ALA A 12 14.83 6.96 -14.01
CA ALA A 12 13.48 6.72 -14.50
C ALA A 12 12.49 7.78 -14.01
N SER A 13 11.35 7.90 -14.70
CA SER A 13 10.23 8.78 -14.30
C SER A 13 9.36 8.21 -13.18
N THR A 14 9.65 7.01 -12.68
CA THR A 14 8.95 6.39 -11.54
C THR A 14 9.38 7.04 -10.24
N HIS A 15 8.48 7.75 -9.58
CA HIS A 15 8.76 8.41 -8.29
C HIS A 15 7.89 7.83 -7.18
N VAL A 16 8.45 7.76 -5.97
CA VAL A 16 7.81 7.27 -4.75
C VAL A 16 8.10 8.18 -3.57
N HIS A 17 7.32 8.06 -2.51
CA HIS A 17 7.53 8.82 -1.29
C HIS A 17 8.87 8.45 -0.63
N GLY A 18 9.80 9.42 -0.56
CA GLY A 18 11.18 9.19 -0.13
C GLY A 18 11.27 8.53 1.24
N GLY A 19 10.46 8.97 2.21
CA GLY A 19 10.46 8.36 3.54
C GLY A 19 10.07 6.88 3.57
N PHE A 20 9.19 6.43 2.67
CA PHE A 20 8.81 5.01 2.61
C PHE A 20 9.89 4.20 1.89
N LEU A 21 10.48 4.78 0.84
CA LEU A 21 11.58 4.17 0.10
C LEU A 21 12.81 3.97 0.98
N ASP A 22 13.19 4.98 1.76
CA ASP A 22 14.32 4.91 2.69
C ASP A 22 14.10 3.84 3.76
N ALA A 23 12.89 3.77 4.32
CA ALA A 23 12.54 2.75 5.32
C ALA A 23 12.67 1.33 4.75
N VAL A 24 12.15 1.08 3.55
CA VAL A 24 12.25 -0.23 2.89
C VAL A 24 13.69 -0.56 2.55
N ARG A 25 14.43 0.36 1.91
CA ARG A 25 15.84 0.15 1.54
C ARG A 25 16.73 -0.14 2.74
N GLY A 26 16.41 0.40 3.91
CA GLY A 26 17.15 0.15 5.14
C GLY A 26 17.09 -1.31 5.63
N VAL A 27 16.12 -2.10 5.19
CA VAL A 27 15.91 -3.49 5.66
C VAL A 27 15.83 -4.52 4.55
N ILE A 28 15.68 -4.11 3.28
CA ILE A 28 15.28 -5.00 2.20
C ILE A 28 16.26 -6.15 1.94
N ASP A 29 17.57 -5.92 2.11
CA ASP A 29 18.59 -6.96 1.89
C ASP A 29 18.49 -8.06 2.97
N LEU A 30 18.18 -7.69 4.21
CA LEU A 30 17.93 -8.65 5.29
C LEU A 30 16.65 -9.46 5.02
N VAL A 31 15.58 -8.79 4.56
CA VAL A 31 14.33 -9.48 4.21
C VAL A 31 14.56 -10.42 3.03
N GLN A 32 15.31 -10.00 2.00
CA GLN A 32 15.67 -10.82 0.85
C GLN A 32 16.34 -12.12 1.30
N HIS A 33 17.39 -12.02 2.11
CA HIS A 33 18.14 -13.17 2.61
C HIS A 33 17.22 -14.21 3.28
N HIS A 34 16.32 -13.76 4.16
CA HIS A 34 15.40 -14.67 4.85
C HIS A 34 14.32 -15.24 3.92
N VAL A 35 13.79 -14.44 2.99
CA VAL A 35 12.79 -14.90 2.02
C VAL A 35 13.37 -15.98 1.12
N GLU A 36 14.60 -15.82 0.63
CA GLU A 36 15.27 -16.83 -0.20
C GLU A 36 15.44 -18.16 0.55
N HIS A 37 15.87 -18.11 1.82
CA HIS A 37 15.97 -19.31 2.66
C HIS A 37 14.61 -19.98 2.88
N LEU A 38 13.59 -19.21 3.27
CA LEU A 38 12.25 -19.75 3.52
C LEU A 38 11.59 -20.28 2.24
N MET A 39 11.88 -19.70 1.08
CA MET A 39 11.38 -20.20 -0.20
C MET A 39 11.96 -21.57 -0.56
N SER A 40 13.21 -21.85 -0.15
CA SER A 40 13.86 -23.15 -0.31
C SER A 40 13.30 -24.18 0.69
N ASP A 41 13.14 -23.79 1.96
CA ASP A 41 12.66 -24.69 3.01
C ASP A 41 11.17 -25.04 2.84
N TYR A 42 10.38 -24.10 2.30
CA TYR A 42 8.94 -24.23 2.13
C TYR A 42 8.53 -23.93 0.69
N PRO A 43 8.81 -24.80 -0.29
CA PRO A 43 8.63 -24.52 -1.71
C PRO A 43 7.17 -24.25 -2.13
N ASP A 44 6.19 -24.77 -1.38
CA ASP A 44 4.76 -24.62 -1.69
C ASP A 44 4.10 -23.42 -0.99
N TYR A 45 4.84 -22.69 -0.16
CA TYR A 45 4.27 -21.64 0.67
C TYR A 45 4.16 -20.32 -0.10
N MET A 46 3.13 -19.55 0.24
CA MET A 46 2.93 -18.18 -0.24
C MET A 46 3.64 -17.18 0.69
N VAL A 47 4.24 -16.15 0.11
CA VAL A 47 4.79 -15.01 0.83
C VAL A 47 3.76 -13.88 0.82
N ILE A 48 3.26 -13.52 2.00
CA ILE A 48 2.26 -12.46 2.16
C ILE A 48 2.96 -11.21 2.68
N PHE A 49 2.87 -10.13 1.91
CA PHE A 49 3.23 -8.80 2.36
C PHE A 49 2.00 -8.11 2.91
N THR A 50 2.08 -7.64 4.15
CA THR A 50 0.97 -6.93 4.79
C THR A 50 1.48 -5.81 5.68
N GLY A 51 0.60 -4.85 5.95
CA GLY A 51 0.89 -3.73 6.81
C GLY A 51 -0.29 -2.77 6.88
N HIS A 52 -0.36 -2.08 8.00
CA HIS A 52 -1.33 -1.02 8.25
C HIS A 52 -0.67 0.35 8.09
N SER A 53 -1.42 1.35 7.62
CA SER A 53 -0.95 2.74 7.53
C SER A 53 0.33 2.87 6.71
N LYS A 54 1.33 3.57 7.25
CA LYS A 54 2.71 3.62 6.74
C LYS A 54 3.27 2.23 6.42
N GLY A 55 3.03 1.25 7.28
CA GLY A 55 3.46 -0.14 7.06
C GLY A 55 2.82 -0.77 5.82
N GLY A 56 1.60 -0.34 5.45
CA GLY A 56 0.98 -0.74 4.18
C GLY A 56 1.77 -0.21 2.97
N ALA A 57 2.18 1.06 2.99
CA ALA A 57 3.02 1.63 1.93
C ALA A 57 4.38 0.93 1.82
N GLU A 58 5.03 0.68 2.96
CA GLU A 58 6.30 -0.05 3.04
C GLU A 58 6.14 -1.50 2.55
N ALA A 59 5.05 -2.19 2.89
CA ALA A 59 4.76 -3.55 2.43
C ALA A 59 4.61 -3.64 0.91
N ALA A 60 3.92 -2.69 0.27
CA ALA A 60 3.83 -2.67 -1.19
C ALA A 60 5.17 -2.40 -1.85
N LEU A 61 5.92 -1.40 -1.37
CA LEU A 61 7.27 -1.12 -1.89
C LEU A 61 8.21 -2.32 -1.72
N GLY A 62 8.24 -2.93 -0.54
CA GLY A 62 9.05 -4.12 -0.25
C GLY A 62 8.67 -5.31 -1.12
N ALA A 63 7.38 -5.54 -1.35
CA ALA A 63 6.91 -6.60 -2.26
C ALA A 63 7.43 -6.39 -3.69
N LEU A 64 7.31 -5.17 -4.22
CA LEU A 64 7.81 -4.86 -5.57
C LEU A 64 9.34 -5.00 -5.64
N ASP A 65 10.06 -4.53 -4.63
CA ASP A 65 11.52 -4.58 -4.61
C ASP A 65 12.02 -6.03 -4.57
N LEU A 66 11.44 -6.88 -3.71
CA LEU A 66 11.83 -8.30 -3.62
C LEU A 66 11.47 -9.08 -4.88
N VAL A 67 10.29 -8.86 -5.47
CA VAL A 67 9.91 -9.54 -6.72
C VAL A 67 10.85 -9.20 -7.88
N ARG A 68 11.50 -8.03 -7.85
CA ARG A 68 12.50 -7.64 -8.85
C ARG A 68 13.90 -8.19 -8.57
N ARG A 69 14.17 -8.68 -7.36
CA ARG A 69 15.47 -9.19 -6.91
C ARG A 69 15.53 -10.72 -6.82
N VAL A 70 14.40 -11.36 -6.50
CA VAL A 70 14.31 -12.79 -6.21
C VAL A 70 13.53 -13.50 -7.32
N ASP A 71 14.23 -14.33 -8.08
CA ASP A 71 13.63 -15.12 -9.14
C ASP A 71 12.60 -16.13 -8.58
N GLY A 72 11.48 -16.31 -9.30
CA GLY A 72 10.42 -17.22 -8.89
C GLY A 72 9.53 -16.74 -7.74
N LEU A 73 9.85 -15.62 -7.07
CA LEU A 73 9.03 -15.09 -5.98
C LEU A 73 7.69 -14.54 -6.47
N ARG A 74 7.65 -13.91 -7.65
CA ARG A 74 6.47 -13.20 -8.17
C ARG A 74 5.16 -13.99 -8.09
N ASP A 75 5.20 -15.26 -8.48
CA ASP A 75 3.99 -16.10 -8.53
C ASP A 75 3.52 -16.55 -7.14
N ARG A 76 4.43 -16.48 -6.17
CA ARG A 76 4.24 -16.88 -4.77
C ARG A 76 3.91 -15.69 -3.85
N VAL A 77 3.74 -14.48 -4.40
CA VAL A 77 3.45 -13.28 -3.61
C VAL A 77 1.95 -12.96 -3.57
N ARG A 78 1.49 -12.52 -2.40
CA ARG A 78 0.25 -11.74 -2.23
C ARG A 78 0.53 -10.50 -1.40
N VAL A 79 -0.16 -9.42 -1.70
CA VAL A 79 -0.03 -8.16 -0.96
C VAL A 79 -1.41 -7.75 -0.46
N TRP A 80 -1.53 -7.57 0.86
CA TRP A 80 -2.76 -7.16 1.53
C TRP A 80 -2.44 -6.01 2.48
N THR A 81 -2.85 -4.80 2.14
CA THR A 81 -2.55 -3.60 2.94
C THR A 81 -3.83 -3.00 3.53
N PHE A 82 -3.70 -2.28 4.63
CA PHE A 82 -4.84 -1.69 5.35
C PHE A 82 -4.57 -0.20 5.58
N GLY A 83 -5.45 0.67 5.11
CA GLY A 83 -5.26 2.13 5.27
C GLY A 83 -3.99 2.65 4.59
N GLN A 84 -3.55 2.01 3.53
CA GLN A 84 -2.32 2.36 2.84
C GLN A 84 -2.44 3.76 2.20
N PRO A 85 -1.53 4.71 2.50
CA PRO A 85 -1.43 5.97 1.76
C PRO A 85 -0.88 5.71 0.35
N ARG A 86 -1.08 6.67 -0.56
CA ARG A 86 -0.48 6.63 -1.90
C ARG A 86 1.05 6.52 -1.78
N VAL A 87 1.62 5.69 -2.65
CA VAL A 87 3.04 5.30 -2.55
C VAL A 87 3.92 6.06 -3.55
N GLY A 88 3.43 6.25 -4.77
CA GLY A 88 4.20 6.86 -5.84
C GLY A 88 3.32 7.50 -6.91
N ASN A 89 3.95 7.98 -7.97
CA ASN A 89 3.26 8.62 -9.08
C ASN A 89 2.58 7.61 -10.03
N GLU A 90 1.91 8.10 -11.06
CA GLU A 90 1.21 7.26 -12.04
C GLU A 90 2.16 6.26 -12.73
N GLN A 91 3.40 6.65 -13.05
CA GLN A 91 4.36 5.73 -13.66
C GLN A 91 4.79 4.62 -12.69
N PHE A 92 4.94 4.93 -11.40
CA PHE A 92 5.16 3.92 -10.38
C PHE A 92 3.93 2.99 -10.24
N ALA A 93 2.72 3.54 -10.19
CA ALA A 93 1.49 2.75 -10.10
C ALA A 93 1.33 1.79 -11.28
N ALA A 94 1.66 2.25 -12.50
CA ALA A 94 1.67 1.41 -13.70
C ALA A 94 2.70 0.28 -13.62
N LEU A 95 3.94 0.59 -13.21
CA LEU A 95 4.99 -0.42 -12.98
C LEU A 95 4.55 -1.45 -11.93
N TYR A 96 4.01 -0.99 -10.81
CA TYR A 96 3.51 -1.83 -9.74
C TYR A 96 2.41 -2.76 -10.25
N ASN A 97 1.41 -2.20 -10.94
CA ASN A 97 0.28 -2.98 -11.47
C ASN A 97 0.73 -4.04 -12.47
N GLN A 98 1.70 -3.73 -13.33
CA GLN A 98 2.27 -4.69 -14.27
C GLN A 98 2.87 -5.90 -13.54
N GLN A 99 3.53 -5.68 -12.40
CA GLN A 99 4.22 -6.75 -11.66
C GLN A 99 3.28 -7.49 -10.69
N LEU A 100 2.52 -6.73 -9.89
CA LEU A 100 1.82 -7.19 -8.69
C LEU A 100 0.33 -6.84 -8.64
N GLY A 101 -0.21 -6.12 -9.64
CA GLY A 101 -1.60 -5.64 -9.59
C GLY A 101 -2.64 -6.75 -9.36
N ALA A 102 -2.51 -7.88 -10.06
CA ALA A 102 -3.41 -9.04 -9.89
C ALA A 102 -3.20 -9.82 -8.57
N ARG A 103 -2.22 -9.42 -7.75
CA ARG A 103 -1.83 -10.06 -6.49
C ARG A 103 -1.98 -9.13 -5.29
N THR A 104 -2.51 -7.93 -5.50
CA THR A 104 -2.54 -6.86 -4.50
C THR A 104 -3.95 -6.39 -4.22
N TYR A 105 -4.28 -6.33 -2.93
CA TYR A 105 -5.52 -5.75 -2.43
C TYR A 105 -5.21 -4.71 -1.36
N ARG A 106 -5.72 -3.51 -1.54
CA ARG A 106 -5.65 -2.41 -0.59
C ARG A 106 -6.99 -2.27 0.09
N VAL A 107 -7.08 -2.66 1.35
CA VAL A 107 -8.28 -2.52 2.16
C VAL A 107 -8.34 -1.10 2.71
N THR A 108 -9.41 -0.38 2.38
CA THR A 108 -9.65 1.01 2.80
C THR A 108 -10.93 1.08 3.64
N SER A 109 -11.04 2.03 4.55
CA SER A 109 -12.16 2.11 5.50
C SER A 109 -12.85 3.45 5.37
N TYR A 110 -14.15 3.41 5.07
CA TYR A 110 -15.08 4.54 4.93
C TYR A 110 -14.40 5.85 4.51
N ALA A 111 -14.19 6.73 5.49
CA ALA A 111 -13.66 8.08 5.33
C ALA A 111 -12.26 8.21 5.98
N ASP A 112 -11.42 7.19 5.83
CA ASP A 112 -10.02 7.24 6.28
C ASP A 112 -9.25 8.34 5.52
N PRO A 113 -8.69 9.35 6.22
CA PRO A 113 -7.90 10.41 5.60
C PRO A 113 -6.55 9.92 5.07
N VAL A 114 -5.95 8.87 5.64
CA VAL A 114 -4.60 8.42 5.27
C VAL A 114 -4.57 7.85 3.85
N VAL A 115 -5.61 7.15 3.44
CA VAL A 115 -5.75 6.63 2.06
C VAL A 115 -5.72 7.77 1.03
N ALA A 116 -6.18 8.97 1.39
CA ALA A 116 -6.16 10.14 0.51
C ALA A 116 -4.84 10.93 0.55
N MET A 117 -3.80 10.42 1.21
CA MET A 117 -2.49 11.08 1.36
C MET A 117 -1.38 10.31 0.66
N PRO A 118 -0.30 10.97 0.19
CA PRO A 118 -0.17 12.42 0.05
C PRO A 118 -1.11 12.98 -1.04
N PRO A 119 -1.52 14.27 -0.99
CA PRO A 119 -2.52 14.80 -1.91
C PRO A 119 -2.05 14.79 -3.36
N ARG A 120 -2.85 14.22 -4.25
CA ARG A 120 -2.53 14.11 -5.69
C ARG A 120 -2.26 15.47 -6.33
N PHE A 121 -3.11 16.46 -6.08
CA PHE A 121 -3.04 17.78 -6.73
C PHE A 121 -1.75 18.56 -6.43
N LEU A 122 -1.03 18.20 -5.36
CA LEU A 122 0.22 18.85 -4.97
C LEU A 122 1.47 18.10 -5.42
N PHE A 123 1.40 16.79 -5.55
CA PHE A 123 2.60 15.93 -5.63
C PHE A 123 2.49 14.79 -6.64
N ASP A 124 1.40 14.71 -7.41
CA ASP A 124 1.15 13.72 -8.46
C ASP A 124 1.18 12.25 -7.98
N TYR A 125 0.87 12.01 -6.70
CA TYR A 125 0.74 10.66 -6.17
C TYR A 125 -0.54 9.98 -6.66
N CYS A 126 -0.44 8.68 -6.92
CA CYS A 126 -1.49 7.81 -7.39
C CYS A 126 -1.50 6.48 -6.63
N HIS A 127 -2.67 5.86 -6.57
CA HIS A 127 -2.82 4.51 -6.05
C HIS A 127 -2.54 3.45 -7.11
N HIS A 128 -2.13 2.28 -6.66
CA HIS A 128 -2.09 1.06 -7.46
C HIS A 128 -3.27 0.15 -7.11
N ASN A 129 -3.48 -0.91 -7.89
CA ASN A 129 -4.60 -1.83 -7.70
C ASN A 129 -4.43 -2.76 -6.50
N THR A 130 -5.51 -3.40 -6.03
CA THR A 130 -6.96 -3.11 -6.22
C THR A 130 -7.54 -2.60 -4.91
N GLU A 131 -8.39 -1.58 -4.94
CA GLU A 131 -9.07 -1.12 -3.72
C GLU A 131 -10.22 -2.06 -3.31
N VAL A 132 -10.24 -2.42 -2.03
CA VAL A 132 -11.36 -3.10 -1.35
C VAL A 132 -11.85 -2.14 -0.27
N TRP A 133 -12.92 -1.42 -0.55
CA TRP A 133 -13.44 -0.36 0.30
C TRP A 133 -14.52 -0.88 1.24
N LEU A 134 -14.28 -0.78 2.55
CA LEU A 134 -15.24 -1.05 3.60
C LEU A 134 -16.11 0.20 3.77
N MET A 135 -17.35 0.13 3.30
CA MET A 135 -18.24 1.28 3.19
C MET A 135 -18.83 1.73 4.52
N ASN A 136 -18.82 0.87 5.54
CA ASN A 136 -19.40 1.17 6.85
C ASN A 136 -18.87 0.19 7.92
N ARG A 137 -19.37 0.31 9.15
CA ARG A 137 -18.95 -0.55 10.28
C ARG A 137 -19.60 -1.93 10.25
N GLU A 138 -20.69 -2.06 9.51
CA GLU A 138 -21.43 -3.30 9.32
C GLU A 138 -20.69 -4.26 8.38
N GLY A 139 -19.68 -3.76 7.66
CA GLY A 139 -18.79 -4.56 6.81
C GLY A 139 -19.25 -4.65 5.36
N ASP A 140 -20.07 -3.72 4.88
CA ASP A 140 -20.42 -3.65 3.46
C ASP A 140 -19.16 -3.36 2.62
N ILE A 141 -18.95 -4.12 1.55
CA ILE A 141 -17.72 -4.06 0.74
C ILE A 141 -18.04 -3.59 -0.69
N TYR A 142 -17.26 -2.60 -1.16
CA TYR A 142 -17.17 -2.24 -2.57
C TYR A 142 -15.76 -2.54 -3.10
N VAL A 143 -15.68 -3.33 -4.16
CA VAL A 143 -14.41 -3.60 -4.84
C VAL A 143 -14.24 -2.59 -5.97
N GLY A 144 -13.23 -1.74 -5.86
CA GLY A 144 -12.93 -0.68 -6.80
C GLY A 144 -12.72 -1.22 -8.22
N ARG A 145 -13.32 -0.55 -9.19
CA ARG A 145 -13.09 -0.86 -10.60
C ARG A 145 -11.76 -0.27 -11.03
N ASN A 146 -11.02 -1.04 -11.84
CA ASN A 146 -9.74 -0.63 -12.40
C ASN A 146 -9.95 0.44 -13.48
N ASN A 147 -10.23 1.67 -13.05
CA ASN A 147 -10.35 2.83 -13.93
C ASN A 147 -8.93 3.33 -14.21
N THR A 148 -8.50 3.20 -15.46
CA THR A 148 -7.11 3.31 -15.89
C THR A 148 -6.39 4.57 -15.43
N GLY A 149 -5.10 4.41 -15.11
CA GLY A 149 -4.18 5.44 -14.66
C GLY A 149 -3.83 5.24 -13.18
N CYS A 150 -4.61 5.84 -12.29
CA CYS A 150 -4.28 5.96 -10.87
C CYS A 150 -5.14 5.13 -9.91
N ASN A 151 -6.02 4.26 -10.43
CA ASN A 151 -6.79 3.30 -9.63
C ASN A 151 -7.53 3.94 -8.44
N GLU A 152 -7.98 5.18 -8.64
CA GLU A 152 -8.83 5.93 -7.71
C GLU A 152 -10.24 5.91 -8.29
N ASP A 153 -11.00 4.87 -7.97
CA ASP A 153 -12.38 4.76 -8.46
C ASP A 153 -13.21 5.87 -7.80
N PRO A 154 -13.82 6.80 -8.57
CA PRO A 154 -14.65 7.88 -8.03
C PRO A 154 -15.93 7.38 -7.33
N HIS A 155 -16.21 6.08 -7.40
CA HIS A 155 -17.29 5.42 -6.65
C HIS A 155 -16.81 4.67 -5.40
N ALA A 156 -15.50 4.60 -5.15
CA ALA A 156 -14.90 3.97 -3.96
C ALA A 156 -14.58 5.02 -2.87
N SER A 157 -13.54 4.83 -2.05
CA SER A 157 -13.19 5.76 -0.96
C SER A 157 -12.87 7.17 -1.44
N SER A 158 -12.51 7.35 -2.72
CA SER A 158 -12.29 8.66 -3.32
C SER A 158 -13.58 9.48 -3.52
N SER A 159 -14.75 8.85 -3.41
CA SER A 159 -16.06 9.51 -3.45
C SER A 159 -16.36 10.36 -2.21
N VAL A 160 -15.66 10.10 -1.10
CA VAL A 160 -15.90 10.76 0.19
C VAL A 160 -15.18 12.11 0.24
N ASP A 161 -15.90 13.17 0.57
CA ASP A 161 -15.35 14.51 0.75
C ASP A 161 -14.24 14.50 1.80
N PHE A 162 -13.19 15.26 1.56
CA PHE A 162 -12.07 15.40 2.48
C PHE A 162 -12.51 15.87 3.88
N TYR A 163 -13.51 16.76 3.97
CA TYR A 163 -13.99 17.30 5.25
C TYR A 163 -14.79 16.30 6.08
N ASP A 164 -15.31 15.24 5.46
CA ASP A 164 -16.03 14.16 6.15
C ASP A 164 -15.09 13.07 6.67
N ARG A 165 -13.78 13.21 6.41
CA ARG A 165 -12.77 12.22 6.80
C ARG A 165 -12.40 12.34 8.27
N SER A 166 -12.16 11.18 8.90
CA SER A 166 -11.78 11.10 10.31
C SER A 166 -10.76 10.01 10.53
N ILE A 167 -9.73 10.35 11.32
CA ILE A 167 -8.67 9.41 11.72
C ILE A 167 -9.22 8.20 12.49
N GLN A 168 -10.46 8.25 12.99
CA GLN A 168 -11.07 7.08 13.64
C GLN A 168 -11.29 5.93 12.65
N TRP A 169 -11.57 6.23 11.37
CA TRP A 169 -11.71 5.21 10.33
C TRP A 169 -10.37 4.58 9.93
N HIS A 170 -9.26 5.23 10.28
CA HIS A 170 -7.93 4.68 10.06
C HIS A 170 -7.54 3.58 11.06
N LYS A 171 -8.33 3.35 12.12
CA LYS A 171 -7.95 2.46 13.21
C LYS A 171 -8.52 1.06 13.11
N ASP A 172 -9.63 0.89 12.40
CA ASP A 172 -10.39 -0.35 12.36
C ASP A 172 -10.65 -0.77 10.91
N TYR A 173 -10.22 -2.00 10.62
CA TYR A 173 -10.49 -2.69 9.36
C TYR A 173 -10.99 -4.09 9.70
N LEU A 174 -12.19 -4.42 9.21
CA LEU A 174 -12.83 -5.73 9.41
C LEU A 174 -13.18 -6.07 10.86
N GLY A 175 -13.39 -5.06 11.72
CA GLY A 175 -13.74 -5.26 13.14
C GLY A 175 -12.57 -5.78 13.98
N LEU A 176 -11.35 -5.74 13.43
CA LEU A 176 -10.14 -5.97 14.19
C LEU A 176 -9.76 -4.66 14.86
N PRO A 177 -9.82 -4.57 16.20
CA PRO A 177 -9.36 -3.38 16.89
C PRO A 177 -7.90 -3.13 16.53
N PRO A 178 -7.45 -1.86 16.51
CA PRO A 178 -6.03 -1.59 16.37
C PRO A 178 -5.28 -2.34 17.48
N LEU A 179 -4.04 -2.76 17.19
CA LEU A 179 -3.19 -3.52 18.12
C LEU A 179 -2.94 -2.79 19.46
N ASP A 180 -3.36 -1.53 19.60
CA ASP A 180 -3.36 -0.77 20.83
C ASP A 180 -4.77 -0.59 21.42
N HIS A 181 -5.08 -1.40 22.42
CA HIS A 181 -6.04 -0.97 23.43
C HIS A 181 -5.51 0.33 24.08
N ALA A 182 -6.20 1.45 23.83
CA ALA A 182 -6.11 2.71 24.56
C ALA A 182 -4.88 3.63 24.31
N THR A 183 -5.19 4.91 24.05
CA THR A 183 -4.39 6.11 24.40
C THR A 183 -3.14 6.50 23.61
N ALA A 184 -2.84 5.96 22.43
CA ALA A 184 -1.84 6.60 21.57
C ALA A 184 -2.42 7.84 20.86
N MET A 185 -2.20 9.03 21.44
CA MET A 185 -2.23 10.27 20.65
C MET A 185 -1.09 10.19 19.64
N PHE A 186 -1.40 9.87 18.39
CA PHE A 186 -0.48 10.11 17.28
C PHE A 186 -0.32 11.63 17.13
N SER A 187 0.75 12.19 17.68
CA SER A 187 1.24 13.50 17.29
C SER A 187 1.94 13.36 15.93
N TRP A 188 1.39 14.01 14.92
CA TRP A 188 2.08 14.28 13.66
C TRP A 188 3.14 15.38 13.86
#